data_AF-A0A4Q5PPQ2-F1
#
_entry.id   AF-A0A4Q5PPQ2-F1
#
_cell.length_a   1.000
_cell.length_b   1.000
_cell.length_c   1.000
_cell.angle_alpha   90.00
_cell.angle_beta   90.00
_cell.angle_gamma   90.00
#
_symmetry.space_group_name_H-M   'P 1'
#
loop_
_entity.id
_entity.type
_entity.pdbx_description
1 polymer ?
#
loop_
_entity_poly.entity_id
_entity_poly.type
_entity_poly.pdbx_seq_one_letter_code
_entity_poly.pdbx_strand_id
1 'polypeptide(L)'
;YDIIKKTTAFVNTELNDDARDTLMRINKTIDTYIYELKVHHQRILLEKLLVLSQQFEEAKCEKLDDFLKIEHSVKALEAESFRDYDEFNQASTALRATLSAEIKRIRNEVLSKTYIIDTNVFIKEPDVISKIDLTKHYVALSLSVIEELDKLKVRPENKVNADKAIKNINSLLRSAKTSKAGRVRKQGADLTLLPIELQKKSADNMILSLGVVYRKQNPIILTLDRNFQTKAMMLDIPLITINELLGINEVVKPKPVLKVKANFRKVFNSMKPSEHGDFQISDFIKLIKTHDPSFSPNKMGYKNDAEFVLSLGDFMVSKNRIFFKLKRR
;
A
#
# COMPACT_ATOMS: atom_id res chain seq x y z
N TYR A 1 -5.97 40.63 68.47
CA TYR A 1 -5.23 41.34 67.41
C TYR A 1 -3.71 41.12 67.49
N ASP A 2 -3.15 40.73 68.65
CA ASP A 2 -1.69 40.60 68.83
C ASP A 2 -1.09 39.18 68.68
N ILE A 3 -1.90 38.12 68.67
CA ILE A 3 -1.39 36.75 68.47
C ILE A 3 -1.24 36.46 66.98
N ILE A 4 -2.20 36.87 66.14
CA ILE A 4 -2.17 36.66 64.68
C ILE A 4 -1.05 37.46 64.00
N LYS A 5 -0.64 38.63 64.55
CA LYS A 5 0.53 39.37 64.06
C LYS A 5 1.87 38.75 64.47
N LYS A 6 1.91 37.95 65.55
CA LYS A 6 3.12 37.24 65.98
C LYS A 6 3.27 35.87 65.32
N THR A 7 2.19 35.24 64.86
CA THR A 7 2.26 33.97 64.12
C THR A 7 2.81 34.17 62.69
N THR A 8 2.59 35.33 62.07
CA THR A 8 3.17 35.68 60.76
C THR A 8 4.64 36.08 60.83
N ALA A 9 5.22 36.22 62.03
CA ALA A 9 6.65 36.46 62.21
C ALA A 9 7.47 35.16 62.41
N PHE A 10 6.82 33.99 62.44
CA PHE A 10 7.46 32.70 62.71
C PHE A 10 7.28 31.64 61.62
N VAL A 11 6.70 32.01 60.46
CA VAL A 11 6.89 31.21 59.24
C VAL A 11 8.05 31.87 58.51
N ASN A 12 9.22 31.28 58.73
CA ASN A 12 10.50 31.72 58.23
C ASN A 12 10.46 31.72 56.69
N THR A 13 10.03 32.82 56.07
CA THR A 13 9.88 32.97 54.62
C THR A 13 11.21 32.74 53.90
N GLU A 14 12.32 33.12 54.52
CA GLU A 14 13.68 32.84 54.05
C GLU A 14 14.01 31.33 54.03
N LEU A 15 13.48 30.55 54.97
CA LEU A 15 13.68 29.10 55.05
C LEU A 15 12.87 28.36 53.97
N ASN A 16 11.80 28.99 53.47
CA ASN A 16 10.98 28.50 52.37
C ASN A 16 11.59 28.88 51.00
N ASP A 17 12.24 30.05 50.91
CA ASP A 17 12.96 30.48 49.71
C ASP A 17 14.28 29.73 49.53
N ASP A 18 15.05 29.47 50.60
CA ASP A 18 16.26 28.63 50.57
C ASP A 18 15.93 27.16 50.22
N ALA A 19 14.83 26.62 50.76
CA ALA A 19 14.32 25.31 50.37
C ALA A 19 13.89 25.26 48.89
N ARG A 20 13.26 26.32 48.38
CA ARG A 20 12.88 26.44 46.96
C ARG A 20 14.11 26.53 46.06
N ASP A 21 15.10 27.32 46.44
CA ASP A 21 16.36 27.46 45.71
C ASP A 21 17.15 26.15 45.70
N THR A 22 17.16 25.43 46.82
CA THR A 22 17.76 24.10 46.93
C THR A 22 17.04 23.09 46.03
N LEU A 23 15.71 23.07 46.03
CA LEU A 23 14.91 22.24 45.11
C LEU A 23 15.18 22.58 43.64
N MET A 24 15.31 23.86 43.28
CA MET A 24 15.66 24.27 41.92
C MET A 24 17.05 23.78 41.52
N ARG A 25 18.04 23.86 42.42
CA ARG A 25 19.39 23.34 42.18
C ARG A 25 19.37 21.82 41.98
N ILE A 26 18.64 21.09 42.84
CA ILE A 26 18.49 19.63 42.73
C ILE A 26 17.83 19.25 41.41
N ASN A 27 16.72 19.90 41.03
CA ASN A 27 16.05 19.64 39.75
C ASN A 27 16.97 19.91 38.57
N LYS A 28 17.74 21.02 38.58
CA LYS A 28 18.72 21.31 37.55
C LYS A 28 19.82 20.24 37.46
N THR A 29 20.30 19.73 38.58
CA THR A 29 21.28 18.64 38.62
C THR A 29 20.69 17.34 38.07
N ILE A 30 19.45 17.01 38.45
CA ILE A 30 18.73 15.84 37.92
C ILE A 30 18.56 15.96 36.41
N ASP A 31 18.12 17.12 35.91
CA ASP A 31 17.93 17.36 34.47
C ASP A 31 19.24 17.19 33.69
N THR A 32 20.35 17.68 34.25
CA THR A 32 21.69 17.52 33.66
C THR A 32 22.10 16.05 33.59
N TYR A 33 21.89 15.30 34.69
CA TYR A 33 22.22 13.87 34.72
C TYR A 33 21.34 13.04 33.77
N ILE A 34 20.04 13.35 33.70
CA ILE A 34 19.12 12.74 32.74
C ILE A 34 19.58 13.02 31.31
N TYR A 35 20.00 14.25 31.02
CA TYR A 35 20.54 14.61 29.71
C TYR A 35 21.79 13.81 29.35
N GLU A 36 22.77 13.71 30.26
CA GLU A 36 23.99 12.92 30.05
C GLU A 36 23.70 11.43 29.81
N LEU A 37 22.80 10.85 30.60
CA LEU A 37 22.34 9.47 30.41
C LEU A 37 21.67 9.27 29.05
N LYS A 38 20.85 10.23 28.60
CA LYS A 38 20.21 10.18 27.29
C LYS A 38 21.24 10.22 26.16
N VAL A 39 22.23 11.11 26.23
CA VAL A 39 23.30 11.20 25.23
C VAL A 39 24.09 9.88 25.17
N HIS A 40 24.43 9.32 26.33
CA HIS A 40 25.13 8.04 26.40
C HIS A 40 24.32 6.90 25.79
N HIS A 41 23.03 6.83 26.10
CA HIS A 41 22.12 5.82 25.57
C HIS A 41 21.95 5.96 24.04
N GLN A 42 21.75 7.18 23.53
CA GLN A 42 21.70 7.45 22.09
C GLN A 42 22.95 6.96 21.36
N ARG A 43 24.14 7.17 21.94
CA ARG A 43 25.41 6.67 21.38
C ARG A 43 25.46 5.14 21.31
N ILE A 44 25.03 4.44 22.37
CA ILE A 44 24.96 2.97 22.36
C ILE A 44 24.02 2.48 21.24
N LEU A 45 22.87 3.11 21.08
CA LEU A 45 21.92 2.76 20.02
C LEU A 45 22.51 2.99 18.61
N LEU A 46 23.24 4.09 18.41
CA LEU A 46 23.95 4.36 17.16
C LEU A 46 25.04 3.32 16.86
N GLU A 47 25.81 2.90 17.86
CA GLU A 47 26.82 1.83 17.71
C GLU A 47 26.17 0.50 17.29
N LYS A 48 25.06 0.11 17.93
CA LYS A 48 24.30 -1.09 17.54
C LYS A 48 23.75 -0.96 16.11
N LEU A 49 23.23 0.21 15.75
CA LEU A 49 22.70 0.47 14.41
C LEU A 49 23.80 0.39 13.33
N LEU A 50 25.00 0.87 13.64
CA LEU A 50 26.15 0.78 12.73
C LEU A 50 26.53 -0.67 12.46
N VAL A 51 26.56 -1.53 13.48
CA VAL A 51 26.80 -2.96 13.32
C VAL A 51 25.76 -3.61 12.42
N LEU A 52 24.47 -3.29 12.61
CA LEU A 52 23.39 -3.79 11.74
C LEU A 52 23.54 -3.30 10.30
N SER A 53 23.99 -2.06 10.10
CA SER A 53 24.27 -1.51 8.78
C SER A 53 25.42 -2.26 8.08
N GLN A 54 26.49 -2.58 8.80
CA GLN A 54 27.59 -3.39 8.28
C GLN A 54 27.13 -4.81 7.91
N GLN A 55 26.36 -5.46 8.79
CA GLN A 55 25.76 -6.76 8.51
C GLN A 55 24.86 -6.73 7.27
N PHE A 56 24.11 -5.65 7.08
CA PHE A 56 23.28 -5.45 5.88
C PHE A 56 24.11 -5.37 4.59
N GLU A 57 25.23 -4.65 4.63
CA GLU A 57 26.16 -4.55 3.50
C GLU A 57 26.85 -5.88 3.20
N GLU A 58 27.25 -6.65 4.22
CA GLU A 58 27.86 -7.97 4.10
C GLU A 58 26.85 -9.05 3.66
N ALA A 59 25.60 -8.95 4.10
CA ALA A 59 24.51 -9.85 3.76
C ALA A 59 24.00 -9.70 2.32
N LYS A 60 24.69 -8.95 1.45
CA LYS A 60 24.41 -8.84 0.01
C LYS A 60 24.38 -10.19 -0.75
N CYS A 61 24.56 -11.33 -0.06
CA CYS A 61 24.32 -12.67 -0.58
C CYS A 61 23.07 -13.37 0.01
N GLU A 62 22.00 -13.31 -0.80
CA GLU A 62 21.05 -14.41 -1.13
C GLU A 62 19.90 -14.80 -0.20
N LYS A 63 19.92 -14.57 1.13
CA LYS A 63 18.85 -15.08 2.01
C LYS A 63 17.93 -13.99 2.57
N LEU A 64 16.66 -14.00 2.14
CA LEU A 64 15.60 -13.11 2.63
C LEU A 64 15.46 -13.14 4.17
N ASP A 65 15.65 -14.30 4.79
CA ASP A 65 15.53 -14.48 6.23
C ASP A 65 16.54 -13.62 7.02
N ASP A 66 17.73 -13.38 6.47
CA ASP A 66 18.75 -12.58 7.15
C ASP A 66 18.38 -11.10 7.12
N PHE A 67 17.85 -10.60 6.00
CA PHE A 67 17.28 -9.25 5.93
C PHE A 67 16.09 -9.05 6.88
N LEU A 68 15.23 -10.06 7.04
CA LEU A 68 14.12 -10.00 7.99
C LEU A 68 14.59 -9.94 9.45
N LYS A 69 15.65 -10.68 9.82
CA LYS A 69 16.25 -10.59 11.16
C LYS A 69 16.80 -9.19 11.44
N ILE A 70 17.46 -8.58 10.45
CA ILE A 70 17.95 -7.20 10.55
C ILE A 70 16.77 -6.25 10.73
N GLU A 71 15.67 -6.41 9.97
CA GLU A 71 14.47 -5.58 10.09
C GLU A 71 13.87 -5.65 11.50
N HIS A 72 13.77 -6.86 12.07
CA HIS A 72 13.30 -7.05 13.44
C HIS A 72 14.22 -6.40 14.47
N SER A 73 15.54 -6.50 14.28
CA SER A 73 16.53 -5.89 15.17
C SER A 73 16.46 -4.37 15.14
N VAL A 74 16.32 -3.76 13.95
CA VAL A 74 16.11 -2.32 13.80
C VAL A 74 14.84 -1.87 14.52
N LYS A 75 13.72 -2.60 14.36
CA LYS A 75 12.46 -2.28 15.07
C LYS A 75 12.59 -2.37 16.59
N ALA A 76 13.38 -3.32 17.10
CA ALA A 76 13.65 -3.42 18.54
C ALA A 76 14.42 -2.19 19.05
N LEU A 77 15.43 -1.71 18.31
CA LEU A 77 16.16 -0.49 18.65
C LEU A 77 15.28 0.76 18.56
N GLU A 78 14.39 0.85 17.56
CA GLU A 78 13.41 1.94 17.44
C GLU A 78 12.40 1.96 18.61
N ALA A 79 12.11 0.80 19.21
CA ALA A 79 11.23 0.73 20.39
C ALA A 79 11.94 1.16 21.69
N GLU A 80 13.27 1.02 21.76
CA GLU A 80 14.09 1.48 22.88
C GLU A 80 14.42 2.99 22.78
N SER A 81 14.28 3.62 21.61
CA SER A 81 14.69 5.01 21.39
C SER A 81 13.71 6.05 21.93
N PHE A 82 14.23 7.22 22.27
CA PHE A 82 13.42 8.38 22.63
C PHE A 82 13.15 9.27 21.41
N ARG A 83 12.06 10.05 21.46
CA ARG A 83 11.65 10.93 20.34
C ARG A 83 12.68 12.01 20.01
N ASP A 84 13.41 12.49 21.01
CA ASP A 84 14.44 13.53 20.92
C ASP A 84 15.80 13.00 20.44
N TYR A 85 15.92 11.70 20.11
CA TYR A 85 17.14 11.12 19.55
C TYR A 85 17.24 11.36 18.04
N ASP A 86 17.26 12.63 17.62
CA ASP A 86 17.16 13.01 16.21
C ASP A 86 18.17 12.29 15.30
N GLU A 87 19.43 12.21 15.71
CA GLU A 87 20.50 11.55 14.94
C GLU A 87 20.22 10.05 14.76
N PHE A 88 19.82 9.36 15.83
CA PHE A 88 19.47 7.93 15.76
C PHE A 88 18.21 7.72 14.91
N ASN A 89 17.18 8.53 15.11
CA ASN A 89 15.91 8.40 14.41
C ASN A 89 16.08 8.65 12.90
N GLN A 90 16.92 9.61 12.51
CA GLN A 90 17.28 9.84 11.11
C GLN A 90 18.06 8.66 10.52
N ALA A 91 19.10 8.18 11.20
CA ALA A 91 19.91 7.05 10.75
C ALA A 91 19.09 5.76 10.64
N SER A 92 18.23 5.47 11.62
CA SER A 92 17.35 4.30 11.62
C SER A 92 16.36 4.35 10.46
N THR A 93 15.76 5.53 10.21
CA THR A 93 14.83 5.74 9.10
C THR A 93 15.52 5.50 7.75
N ALA A 94 16.74 6.00 7.57
CA ALA A 94 17.52 5.79 6.36
C ALA A 94 17.86 4.31 6.13
N LEU A 95 18.36 3.61 7.16
CA LEU A 95 18.67 2.18 7.08
C LEU A 95 17.40 1.37 6.77
N ARG A 96 16.30 1.65 7.45
CA ARG A 96 15.01 0.98 7.22
C ARG A 96 14.50 1.17 5.80
N ALA A 97 14.66 2.36 5.22
CA ALA A 97 14.25 2.62 3.84
C ALA A 97 15.06 1.78 2.84
N THR A 98 16.38 1.73 3.01
CA THR A 98 17.29 0.93 2.17
C THR A 98 17.01 -0.57 2.32
N LEU A 99 16.86 -1.04 3.57
CA LEU A 99 16.53 -2.43 3.87
C LEU A 99 15.19 -2.85 3.24
N SER A 100 14.17 -1.99 3.35
CA SER A 100 12.85 -2.25 2.76
C SER A 100 12.89 -2.30 1.23
N ALA A 101 13.70 -1.45 0.60
CA ALA A 101 13.90 -1.46 -0.84
C ALA A 101 14.56 -2.76 -1.30
N GLU A 102 15.57 -3.24 -0.57
CA GLU A 102 16.30 -4.45 -0.93
C GLU A 102 15.47 -5.72 -0.70
N ILE A 103 14.73 -5.80 0.42
CA ILE A 103 13.75 -6.87 0.67
C ILE A 103 12.73 -6.92 -0.47
N LYS A 104 12.24 -5.77 -0.92
CA LYS A 104 11.30 -5.67 -2.04
C LYS A 104 11.92 -6.15 -3.36
N ARG A 105 13.18 -5.79 -3.63
CA ARG A 105 13.93 -6.25 -4.81
C ARG A 105 14.06 -7.77 -4.82
N ILE A 106 14.51 -8.37 -3.71
CA ILE A 106 14.66 -9.82 -3.57
C ILE A 106 13.33 -10.55 -3.79
N ARG A 107 12.23 -10.07 -3.17
CA ARG A 107 10.90 -10.65 -3.35
C ARG A 107 10.38 -10.56 -4.79
N ASN A 108 10.70 -9.49 -5.50
CA ASN A 108 10.17 -9.26 -6.83
C ASN A 108 10.96 -9.96 -7.94
N GLU A 109 12.28 -9.93 -7.83
CA GLU A 109 13.19 -10.32 -8.91
C GLU A 109 13.78 -11.71 -8.70
N VAL A 110 14.13 -12.06 -7.46
CA VAL A 110 14.88 -13.28 -7.15
C VAL A 110 13.95 -14.42 -6.74
N LEU A 111 13.06 -14.18 -5.77
CA LEU A 111 12.25 -15.24 -5.20
C LEU A 111 11.11 -15.69 -6.12
N SER A 112 10.91 -17.01 -6.16
CA SER A 112 9.66 -17.61 -6.61
C SER A 112 8.48 -17.03 -5.82
N LYS A 113 7.36 -16.85 -6.51
CA LYS A 113 6.10 -16.33 -5.94
C LYS A 113 5.11 -17.48 -5.86
N THR A 114 4.25 -17.46 -4.85
CA THR A 114 3.14 -18.40 -4.73
C THR A 114 1.84 -17.67 -5.02
N TYR A 115 1.30 -17.87 -6.23
CA TYR A 115 0.05 -17.26 -6.64
C TYR A 115 -1.14 -17.99 -6.05
N ILE A 116 -2.02 -17.26 -5.40
CA ILE A 116 -3.28 -17.75 -4.84
C ILE A 116 -4.40 -17.13 -5.67
N ILE A 117 -5.22 -17.96 -6.32
CA ILE A 117 -6.15 -17.48 -7.33
C ILE A 117 -7.58 -17.52 -6.82
N ASP A 118 -8.26 -16.38 -6.87
CA ASP A 118 -9.67 -16.22 -6.54
C ASP A 118 -10.60 -16.77 -7.65
N THR A 119 -11.79 -17.23 -7.26
CA THR A 119 -12.83 -17.77 -8.15
C THR A 119 -13.19 -16.78 -9.26
N ASN A 120 -13.35 -15.50 -8.91
CA ASN A 120 -13.73 -14.45 -9.88
C ASN A 120 -12.69 -14.29 -11.01
N VAL A 121 -11.41 -14.53 -10.72
CA VAL A 121 -10.35 -14.49 -11.73
C VAL A 121 -10.51 -15.64 -12.70
N PHE A 122 -10.82 -16.86 -12.23
CA PHE A 122 -11.07 -18.00 -13.10
C PHE A 122 -12.30 -17.82 -14.00
N ILE A 123 -13.34 -17.15 -13.52
CA ILE A 123 -14.53 -16.86 -14.34
C ILE A 123 -14.20 -15.86 -15.45
N LYS A 124 -13.40 -14.83 -15.17
CA LYS A 124 -12.97 -13.86 -16.19
C LYS A 124 -11.93 -14.44 -17.15
N GLU A 125 -11.02 -15.25 -16.63
CA GLU A 125 -9.88 -15.81 -17.34
C GLU A 125 -9.67 -17.29 -16.95
N PRO A 126 -10.38 -18.24 -17.59
CA PRO A 126 -10.31 -19.65 -17.25
C PRO A 126 -8.94 -20.30 -17.43
N ASP A 127 -8.10 -19.69 -18.27
CA ASP A 127 -6.74 -20.14 -18.58
C ASP A 127 -5.68 -19.38 -17.73
N VAL A 128 -6.08 -18.68 -16.65
CA VAL A 128 -5.15 -17.83 -15.86
C VAL A 128 -3.88 -18.55 -15.39
N ILE A 129 -3.96 -19.84 -15.06
CA ILE A 129 -2.78 -20.59 -14.59
C ILE A 129 -1.71 -20.69 -15.68
N SER A 130 -2.09 -20.78 -16.97
CA SER A 130 -1.11 -20.84 -18.06
C SER A 130 -0.45 -19.49 -18.34
N LYS A 131 -0.99 -18.40 -17.78
CA LYS A 131 -0.40 -17.05 -17.87
C LYS A 131 0.69 -16.82 -16.82
N ILE A 132 0.83 -17.72 -15.86
CA ILE A 132 1.87 -17.69 -14.84
C ILE A 132 3.05 -18.52 -15.32
N ASP A 133 4.26 -17.97 -15.22
CA ASP A 133 5.49 -18.74 -15.50
C ASP A 133 5.73 -19.78 -14.40
N LEU A 134 5.17 -20.98 -14.61
CA LEU A 134 5.33 -22.14 -13.72
C LEU A 134 6.75 -22.70 -13.71
N THR A 135 7.70 -22.18 -14.52
CA THR A 135 9.12 -22.52 -14.41
C THR A 135 9.81 -21.78 -13.26
N LYS A 136 9.24 -20.65 -12.84
CA LYS A 136 9.72 -19.83 -11.72
C LYS A 136 8.76 -19.80 -10.53
N HIS A 137 7.46 -19.79 -10.77
CA HIS A 137 6.45 -19.53 -9.74
C HIS A 137 5.59 -20.76 -9.41
N TYR A 138 4.92 -20.69 -8.26
CA TYR A 138 3.99 -21.69 -7.75
C TYR A 138 2.56 -21.18 -7.81
N VAL A 139 1.61 -22.10 -7.85
CA VAL A 139 0.17 -21.80 -7.77
C VAL A 139 -0.44 -22.64 -6.66
N ALA A 140 -1.07 -21.96 -5.70
CA ALA A 140 -1.85 -22.58 -4.63
C ALA A 140 -3.34 -22.37 -4.91
N LEU A 141 -4.07 -23.49 -5.01
CA LEU A 141 -5.51 -23.50 -5.24
C LEU A 141 -6.23 -23.87 -3.94
N SER A 142 -7.12 -22.98 -3.49
CA SER A 142 -8.02 -23.28 -2.39
C SER A 142 -9.01 -24.36 -2.79
N LEU A 143 -9.35 -25.28 -1.87
CA LEU A 143 -10.48 -26.18 -2.07
C LEU A 143 -11.80 -25.40 -2.22
N SER A 144 -11.97 -24.28 -1.50
CA SER A 144 -13.18 -23.46 -1.58
C SER A 144 -13.42 -22.88 -2.97
N VAL A 145 -12.36 -22.52 -3.69
CA VAL A 145 -12.44 -21.99 -5.06
C VAL A 145 -12.93 -23.06 -6.03
N ILE A 146 -12.48 -24.31 -5.85
CA ILE A 146 -12.94 -25.44 -6.67
C ILE A 146 -14.43 -25.72 -6.43
N GLU A 147 -14.86 -25.71 -5.16
CA GLU A 147 -16.28 -25.88 -4.79
C GLU A 147 -17.17 -24.74 -5.35
N GLU A 148 -16.65 -23.51 -5.34
CA GLU A 148 -17.39 -22.34 -5.83
C GLU A 148 -17.51 -22.34 -7.35
N LEU A 149 -16.45 -22.72 -8.08
CA LEU A 149 -16.51 -22.94 -9.52
C LEU A 149 -17.57 -23.99 -9.90
N ASP A 150 -17.67 -25.07 -9.13
CA ASP A 150 -18.66 -26.13 -9.40
C ASP A 150 -20.09 -25.63 -9.22
N LYS A 151 -20.36 -24.82 -8.18
CA LYS A 151 -21.67 -24.16 -7.97
C LYS A 151 -22.01 -23.19 -9.10
N LEU A 152 -21.02 -22.47 -9.63
CA LEU A 152 -21.23 -21.49 -10.70
C LEU A 152 -21.61 -22.13 -12.05
N LYS A 153 -21.40 -23.44 -12.22
CA LYS A 153 -21.83 -24.18 -13.43
C LYS A 153 -23.34 -24.24 -13.61
N VAL A 154 -24.11 -24.05 -12.55
CA VAL A 154 -25.59 -24.01 -12.60
C VAL A 154 -26.07 -22.78 -13.36
N ARG A 155 -25.28 -21.71 -13.38
CA ARG A 155 -25.63 -20.45 -14.02
C ARG A 155 -25.19 -20.43 -15.49
N PRO A 156 -26.09 -20.23 -16.47
CA PRO A 156 -25.77 -20.30 -17.89
C PRO A 156 -24.62 -19.38 -18.31
N GLU A 157 -24.57 -18.17 -17.75
CA GLU A 157 -23.59 -17.13 -18.09
C GLU A 157 -22.15 -17.49 -17.69
N ASN A 158 -21.99 -18.26 -16.61
CA ASN A 158 -20.68 -18.63 -16.06
C ASN A 158 -20.29 -20.07 -16.41
N LYS A 159 -21.24 -20.90 -16.85
CA LYS A 159 -21.06 -22.34 -17.08
C LYS A 159 -19.87 -22.67 -17.97
N VAL A 160 -19.76 -22.02 -19.13
CA VAL A 160 -18.69 -22.29 -20.10
C VAL A 160 -17.31 -22.01 -19.49
N ASN A 161 -17.17 -20.86 -18.81
CA ASN A 161 -15.91 -20.44 -18.21
C ASN A 161 -15.55 -21.28 -16.99
N ALA A 162 -16.52 -21.59 -16.13
CA ALA A 162 -16.33 -22.44 -14.96
C ALA A 162 -15.93 -23.87 -15.37
N ASP A 163 -16.61 -24.46 -16.38
CA ASP A 163 -16.25 -25.78 -16.90
C ASP A 163 -14.85 -25.79 -17.51
N LYS A 164 -14.48 -24.74 -18.25
CA LYS A 164 -13.14 -24.60 -18.81
C LYS A 164 -12.07 -24.51 -17.72
N ALA A 165 -12.29 -23.66 -16.71
CA ALA A 165 -11.38 -23.50 -15.57
C ALA A 165 -11.17 -24.82 -14.82
N ILE A 166 -12.25 -25.54 -14.50
CA ILE A 166 -12.18 -26.84 -13.80
C ILE A 166 -11.43 -27.87 -14.65
N LYS A 167 -11.70 -27.96 -15.96
CA LYS A 167 -10.98 -28.87 -16.87
C LYS A 167 -9.48 -28.56 -16.89
N ASN A 168 -9.11 -27.28 -16.98
CA ASN A 168 -7.73 -26.83 -16.97
C ASN A 168 -7.02 -27.18 -15.67
N ILE A 169 -7.63 -26.85 -14.52
CA ILE A 169 -7.12 -27.16 -13.19
C ILE A 169 -6.89 -28.67 -13.06
N ASN A 170 -7.88 -29.49 -13.41
CA ASN A 170 -7.78 -30.94 -13.31
C ASN A 170 -6.73 -31.53 -14.27
N SER A 171 -6.60 -30.98 -15.48
CA SER A 171 -5.56 -31.39 -16.43
C SER A 171 -4.15 -31.12 -15.88
N LEU A 172 -3.94 -29.92 -15.34
CA LEU A 172 -2.66 -29.51 -14.74
C LEU A 172 -2.33 -30.34 -13.51
N LEU A 173 -3.30 -30.59 -12.62
CA LEU A 173 -3.08 -31.43 -11.44
C LEU A 173 -2.77 -32.89 -11.79
N ARG A 174 -3.29 -33.41 -12.91
CA ARG A 174 -2.94 -34.75 -13.40
C ARG A 174 -1.53 -34.79 -13.99
N SER A 175 -1.17 -33.80 -14.81
CA SER A 175 0.17 -33.69 -15.41
C SER A 175 1.25 -33.30 -14.39
N ALA A 176 0.87 -32.84 -13.20
CA ALA A 176 1.79 -32.48 -12.11
C ALA A 176 2.64 -33.65 -11.60
N LYS A 177 2.23 -34.88 -11.88
CA LYS A 177 3.00 -36.10 -11.57
C LYS A 177 4.24 -36.29 -12.45
N THR A 178 4.34 -35.53 -13.55
CA THR A 178 5.45 -35.58 -14.52
C THR A 178 6.07 -34.19 -14.67
N SER A 179 6.97 -33.88 -13.75
CA SER A 179 8.02 -32.83 -13.72
C SER A 179 7.72 -31.33 -13.90
N LYS A 180 6.71 -30.86 -14.66
CA LYS A 180 6.44 -29.40 -14.84
C LYS A 180 5.23 -28.84 -14.08
N ALA A 181 4.18 -29.64 -13.85
CA ALA A 181 2.98 -29.16 -13.16
C ALA A 181 2.99 -29.39 -11.63
N GLY A 182 4.07 -29.96 -11.05
CA GLY A 182 4.26 -30.14 -9.60
C GLY A 182 4.30 -28.83 -8.78
N ARG A 183 4.25 -27.68 -9.46
CA ARG A 183 4.15 -26.34 -8.88
C ARG A 183 2.71 -25.83 -8.71
N VAL A 184 1.72 -26.57 -9.20
CA VAL A 184 0.29 -26.33 -8.91
C VAL A 184 -0.14 -27.29 -7.80
N ARG A 185 -0.63 -26.75 -6.68
CA ARG A 185 -0.98 -27.54 -5.50
C ARG A 185 -2.37 -27.15 -4.99
N LYS A 186 -3.13 -28.14 -4.53
CA LYS A 186 -4.31 -27.89 -3.72
C LYS A 186 -3.87 -27.69 -2.28
N GLN A 187 -4.44 -26.72 -1.59
CA GLN A 187 -4.10 -26.44 -0.20
C GLN A 187 -5.36 -26.14 0.60
N GLY A 188 -5.45 -26.77 1.78
CA GLY A 188 -6.49 -26.49 2.76
C GLY A 188 -6.22 -25.15 3.46
N ALA A 189 -7.31 -24.45 3.76
CA ALA A 189 -7.28 -23.25 4.59
C ALA A 189 -7.03 -23.61 6.05
N ASP A 190 -6.35 -22.71 6.75
CA ASP A 190 -6.23 -22.73 8.21
C ASP A 190 -6.73 -21.41 8.77
N LEU A 191 -8.02 -21.38 9.12
CA LEU A 191 -8.68 -20.18 9.62
C LEU A 191 -8.14 -19.75 10.98
N THR A 192 -7.49 -20.63 11.74
CA THR A 192 -6.94 -20.29 13.07
C THR A 192 -5.80 -19.28 12.98
N LEU A 193 -5.17 -19.16 11.80
CA LEU A 193 -4.11 -18.18 11.52
C LEU A 193 -4.64 -16.77 11.24
N LEU A 194 -5.96 -16.60 11.09
CA LEU A 194 -6.58 -15.30 10.87
C LEU A 194 -7.02 -14.66 12.20
N PRO A 195 -7.15 -13.31 12.24
CA PRO A 195 -7.79 -12.61 13.35
C PRO A 195 -9.17 -13.19 13.65
N ILE A 196 -9.60 -13.12 14.91
CA ILE A 196 -10.81 -13.79 15.40
C ILE A 196 -12.07 -13.40 14.60
N GLU A 197 -12.12 -12.16 14.11
CA GLU A 197 -13.19 -11.60 13.29
C GLU A 197 -13.30 -12.26 11.91
N LEU A 198 -12.19 -12.82 11.40
CA LEU A 198 -12.07 -13.45 10.09
C LEU A 198 -12.03 -14.99 10.16
N GLN A 199 -12.20 -15.60 11.34
CA GLN A 199 -12.19 -17.07 11.48
C GLN A 199 -13.49 -17.75 11.05
N LYS A 200 -14.52 -16.98 10.69
CA LYS A 200 -15.76 -17.54 10.12
C LYS A 200 -15.47 -18.23 8.78
N LYS A 201 -15.98 -19.44 8.60
CA LYS A 201 -15.87 -20.20 7.36
C LYS A 201 -16.60 -19.49 6.21
N SER A 202 -15.84 -18.82 5.36
CA SER A 202 -16.29 -18.16 4.12
C SER A 202 -15.23 -18.35 3.03
N ALA A 203 -15.61 -18.34 1.75
CA ALA A 203 -14.66 -18.53 0.65
C ALA A 203 -13.52 -17.49 0.70
N ASP A 204 -13.87 -16.21 0.92
CA ASP A 204 -12.92 -15.13 1.16
C ASP A 204 -11.91 -15.49 2.25
N ASN A 205 -12.38 -15.82 3.46
CA ASN A 205 -11.49 -16.07 4.59
C ASN A 205 -10.63 -17.31 4.35
N MET A 206 -11.13 -18.32 3.63
CA MET A 206 -10.34 -19.48 3.24
C MET A 206 -9.19 -19.08 2.31
N ILE A 207 -9.42 -18.18 1.33
CA ILE A 207 -8.37 -17.63 0.46
C ILE A 207 -7.39 -16.74 1.24
N LEU A 208 -7.87 -15.88 2.14
CA LEU A 208 -7.02 -15.05 2.99
C LEU A 208 -6.11 -15.91 3.87
N SER A 209 -6.64 -16.99 4.44
CA SER A 209 -5.84 -17.91 5.26
C SER A 209 -4.71 -18.54 4.47
N LEU A 210 -4.91 -18.86 3.18
CA LEU A 210 -3.86 -19.36 2.31
C LEU A 210 -2.74 -18.33 2.14
N GLY A 211 -3.07 -17.05 2.04
CA GLY A 211 -2.08 -15.98 2.02
C GLY A 211 -1.20 -15.96 3.27
N VAL A 212 -1.79 -16.27 4.44
CA VAL A 212 -1.04 -16.39 5.69
C VAL A 212 -0.23 -17.69 5.77
N VAL A 213 -0.80 -18.82 5.38
CA VAL A 213 -0.11 -20.13 5.31
C VAL A 213 1.15 -20.03 4.44
N TYR A 214 1.05 -19.34 3.31
CA TYR A 214 2.15 -19.17 2.37
C TYR A 214 3.02 -17.93 2.63
N ARG A 215 2.91 -17.25 3.79
CA ARG A 215 3.66 -16.02 4.11
C ARG A 215 5.17 -16.13 3.90
N LYS A 216 5.77 -17.29 4.22
CA LYS A 216 7.20 -17.56 4.01
C LYS A 216 7.58 -17.93 2.56
N GLN A 217 6.59 -18.13 1.69
CA GLN A 217 6.74 -18.59 0.31
C GLN A 217 6.31 -17.51 -0.70
N ASN A 218 6.46 -16.25 -0.31
CA ASN A 218 6.21 -15.06 -1.13
C ASN A 218 4.82 -15.09 -1.81
N PRO A 219 3.73 -15.06 -1.00
CA PRO A 219 2.38 -15.24 -1.52
C PRO A 219 1.92 -14.00 -2.26
N ILE A 220 1.18 -14.19 -3.34
CA ILE A 220 0.49 -13.11 -4.06
C ILE A 220 -0.93 -13.57 -4.37
N ILE A 221 -1.92 -12.83 -3.90
CA ILE A 221 -3.32 -13.11 -4.26
C ILE A 221 -3.67 -12.46 -5.60
N LEU A 222 -4.23 -13.25 -6.50
CA LEU A 222 -4.90 -12.81 -7.72
C LEU A 222 -6.38 -12.67 -7.45
N THR A 223 -6.88 -11.43 -7.49
CA THR A 223 -8.32 -11.13 -7.31
C THR A 223 -8.75 -9.94 -8.17
N LEU A 224 -10.05 -9.82 -8.38
CA LEU A 224 -10.69 -8.66 -9.03
C LEU A 224 -11.68 -7.96 -8.09
N ASP A 225 -11.93 -8.51 -6.90
CA ASP A 225 -12.88 -7.98 -5.94
C ASP A 225 -12.22 -6.94 -5.05
N ARG A 226 -12.72 -5.70 -5.10
CA ARG A 226 -12.18 -4.58 -4.31
C ARG A 226 -12.38 -4.76 -2.80
N ASN A 227 -13.51 -5.32 -2.38
CA ASN A 227 -13.77 -5.57 -0.96
C ASN A 227 -12.82 -6.65 -0.44
N PHE A 228 -12.56 -7.67 -1.25
CA PHE A 228 -11.58 -8.69 -0.94
C PHE A 228 -10.15 -8.12 -0.88
N GLN A 229 -9.79 -7.23 -1.82
CA GLN A 229 -8.49 -6.53 -1.81
C GLN A 229 -8.28 -5.76 -0.50
N THR A 230 -9.28 -5.03 -0.02
CA THR A 230 -9.18 -4.30 1.26
C THR A 230 -8.87 -5.25 2.42
N LYS A 231 -9.52 -6.41 2.50
CA LYS A 231 -9.24 -7.41 3.55
C LYS A 231 -7.82 -7.98 3.45
N ALA A 232 -7.35 -8.29 2.25
CA ALA A 232 -6.00 -8.80 2.04
C ALA A 232 -4.93 -7.76 2.42
N MET A 233 -5.15 -6.49 2.07
CA MET A 233 -4.27 -5.39 2.45
C MET A 233 -4.21 -5.19 3.98
N MET A 234 -5.34 -5.32 4.69
CA MET A 234 -5.38 -5.25 6.16
C MET A 234 -4.55 -6.35 6.85
N LEU A 235 -4.27 -7.46 6.15
CA LEU A 235 -3.46 -8.58 6.65
C LEU A 235 -2.02 -8.56 6.13
N ASP A 236 -1.62 -7.48 5.45
CA ASP A 236 -0.33 -7.31 4.77
C ASP A 236 -0.04 -8.43 3.75
N ILE A 237 -1.08 -8.96 3.10
CA ILE A 237 -0.93 -9.99 2.06
C ILE A 237 -0.79 -9.30 0.70
N PRO A 238 0.33 -9.50 -0.03
CA PRO A 238 0.48 -8.94 -1.37
C PRO A 238 -0.61 -9.44 -2.33
N LEU A 239 -1.08 -8.54 -3.20
CA LEU A 239 -2.09 -8.86 -4.20
C LEU A 239 -1.79 -8.15 -5.52
N ILE A 240 -2.26 -8.73 -6.61
CA ILE A 240 -2.29 -8.10 -7.93
C ILE A 240 -3.58 -8.49 -8.67
N THR A 241 -3.95 -7.70 -9.67
CA THR A 241 -5.04 -8.00 -10.59
C THR A 241 -4.56 -8.83 -11.78
N ILE A 242 -5.50 -9.38 -12.56
CA ILE A 242 -5.16 -10.06 -13.82
C ILE A 242 -4.48 -9.13 -14.83
N ASN A 243 -4.82 -7.84 -14.81
CA ASN A 243 -4.26 -6.85 -15.72
C ASN A 243 -2.78 -6.60 -15.39
N GLU A 244 -2.48 -6.43 -14.10
CA GLU A 244 -1.10 -6.28 -13.60
C GLU A 244 -0.27 -7.54 -13.85
N LEU A 245 -0.84 -8.74 -13.66
CA LEU A 245 -0.17 -10.01 -14.00
C LEU A 245 0.25 -10.04 -15.47
N LEU A 246 -0.59 -9.52 -16.36
CA LEU A 246 -0.36 -9.49 -17.80
C LEU A 246 0.50 -8.31 -18.26
N GLY A 247 0.96 -7.44 -17.36
CA GLY A 247 1.65 -6.19 -17.71
C GLY A 247 0.75 -5.21 -18.48
N ILE A 248 -0.57 -5.40 -18.42
CA ILE A 248 -1.54 -4.48 -18.99
C ILE A 248 -1.66 -3.34 -17.98
N ASN A 249 -0.87 -2.29 -18.21
CA ASN A 249 -1.15 -1.00 -17.61
C ASN A 249 -2.58 -0.66 -18.01
N GLU A 250 -3.50 -0.55 -17.04
CA GLU A 250 -4.79 0.05 -17.31
C GLU A 250 -4.49 1.48 -17.80
N VAL A 251 -4.41 1.66 -19.13
CA VAL A 251 -4.82 2.91 -19.73
C VAL A 251 -6.22 3.07 -19.18
N VAL A 252 -6.37 3.97 -18.20
CA VAL A 252 -7.65 4.36 -17.66
C VAL A 252 -8.51 4.64 -18.88
N LYS A 253 -9.32 3.67 -19.30
CA LYS A 253 -10.31 3.91 -20.34
C LYS A 253 -11.16 5.00 -19.71
N PRO A 254 -11.20 6.22 -20.27
CA PRO A 254 -12.01 7.26 -19.69
C PRO A 254 -13.40 6.65 -19.53
N LYS A 255 -13.96 6.78 -18.31
CA LYS A 255 -15.33 6.37 -18.02
C LYS A 255 -16.20 6.80 -19.20
N PRO A 256 -17.15 5.97 -19.67
CA PRO A 256 -17.96 6.32 -20.81
C PRO A 256 -18.51 7.73 -20.59
N VAL A 257 -18.09 8.63 -21.47
CA VAL A 257 -18.56 10.01 -21.50
C VAL A 257 -20.08 9.91 -21.53
N LEU A 258 -20.73 10.37 -20.46
CA LEU A 258 -22.12 10.80 -20.53
C LEU A 258 -22.23 11.57 -21.84
N LYS A 259 -23.05 11.10 -22.80
CA LYS A 259 -23.23 11.76 -24.10
C LYS A 259 -23.74 13.18 -23.87
N VAL A 260 -22.84 14.11 -23.57
CA VAL A 260 -23.15 15.54 -23.51
C VAL A 260 -23.28 15.97 -24.97
N LYS A 261 -24.46 16.45 -25.35
CA LYS A 261 -24.75 16.99 -26.70
C LYS A 261 -23.95 18.26 -27.03
N ALA A 262 -23.09 18.74 -26.13
CA ALA A 262 -22.30 19.96 -26.31
C ALA A 262 -21.08 19.70 -27.20
N ASN A 263 -20.99 20.45 -28.29
CA ASN A 263 -19.84 20.39 -29.20
C ASN A 263 -18.70 21.26 -28.63
N PHE A 264 -17.91 20.71 -27.71
CA PHE A 264 -16.80 21.40 -27.03
C PHE A 264 -15.77 22.01 -28.01
N ARG A 265 -15.66 21.46 -29.22
CA ARG A 265 -14.80 21.99 -30.28
C ARG A 265 -15.29 23.33 -30.82
N LYS A 266 -16.62 23.54 -30.91
CA LYS A 266 -17.18 24.87 -31.26
C LYS A 266 -16.88 25.90 -30.17
N VAL A 267 -16.98 25.50 -28.91
CA VAL A 267 -16.67 26.35 -27.76
C VAL A 267 -15.18 26.72 -27.72
N PHE A 268 -14.30 25.78 -28.04
CA PHE A 268 -12.87 26.05 -28.16
C PHE A 268 -12.58 27.03 -29.31
N ASN A 269 -13.18 26.82 -30.49
CA ASN A 269 -12.95 27.66 -31.67
C ASN A 269 -13.43 29.10 -31.50
N SER A 270 -14.33 29.39 -30.54
CA SER A 270 -14.76 30.75 -30.21
C SER A 270 -13.90 31.43 -29.15
N MET A 271 -12.94 30.73 -28.54
CA MET A 271 -12.00 31.35 -27.60
C MET A 271 -10.94 32.17 -28.33
N LYS A 272 -10.58 33.30 -27.73
CA LYS A 272 -9.41 34.07 -28.13
C LYS A 272 -8.20 33.60 -27.31
N PRO A 273 -7.05 33.30 -27.95
CA PRO A 273 -5.85 32.97 -27.20
C PRO A 273 -5.34 34.19 -26.45
N SER A 274 -4.56 33.93 -25.39
CA SER A 274 -3.71 34.95 -24.75
C SER A 274 -2.63 35.48 -25.71
N GLU A 275 -1.95 36.57 -25.32
CA GLU A 275 -0.85 37.17 -26.09
C GLU A 275 0.28 36.17 -26.44
N HIS A 276 0.41 35.08 -25.68
CA HIS A 276 1.39 34.02 -25.90
C HIS A 276 0.84 32.80 -26.67
N GLY A 277 -0.39 32.87 -27.20
CA GLY A 277 -1.01 31.76 -27.94
C GLY A 277 -1.53 30.63 -27.06
N ASP A 278 -1.57 30.81 -25.74
CA ASP A 278 -2.10 29.84 -24.77
C ASP A 278 -3.60 30.09 -24.49
N PHE A 279 -4.35 29.00 -24.23
CA PHE A 279 -5.75 29.06 -23.80
C PHE A 279 -5.86 28.70 -22.32
N GLN A 280 -6.58 29.49 -21.53
CA GLN A 280 -6.81 29.20 -20.12
C GLN A 280 -7.98 28.24 -19.92
N ILE A 281 -7.77 27.23 -19.06
CA ILE A 281 -8.80 26.24 -18.71
C ILE A 281 -9.98 26.93 -18.02
N SER A 282 -9.73 27.89 -17.12
CA SER A 282 -10.78 28.64 -16.41
C SER A 282 -11.74 29.35 -17.37
N ASP A 283 -11.23 29.94 -18.44
CA ASP A 283 -12.04 30.66 -19.42
C ASP A 283 -12.85 29.70 -20.29
N PHE A 284 -12.28 28.52 -20.58
CA PHE A 284 -12.98 27.48 -21.32
C PHE A 284 -14.17 26.94 -20.52
N ILE A 285 -13.96 26.67 -19.23
CA ILE A 285 -15.03 26.23 -18.32
C ILE A 285 -16.10 27.32 -18.14
N LYS A 286 -15.71 28.60 -18.01
CA LYS A 286 -16.65 29.73 -17.96
C LYS A 286 -17.50 29.78 -19.22
N LEU A 287 -16.89 29.64 -20.40
CA LEU A 287 -17.59 29.70 -21.68
C LEU A 287 -18.55 28.51 -21.85
N ILE A 288 -18.18 27.31 -21.40
CA ILE A 288 -19.10 26.17 -21.36
C ILE A 288 -20.29 26.48 -20.44
N LYS A 289 -20.06 27.06 -19.26
CA LYS A 289 -21.13 27.43 -18.31
C LYS A 289 -22.08 28.48 -18.87
N THR A 290 -21.63 29.35 -19.78
CA THR A 290 -22.52 30.29 -20.49
C THR A 290 -23.51 29.56 -21.39
N HIS A 291 -23.12 28.43 -21.98
CA HIS A 291 -23.98 27.61 -22.84
C HIS A 291 -24.77 26.55 -22.07
N ASP A 292 -24.25 26.09 -20.94
CA ASP A 292 -24.88 25.13 -20.04
C ASP A 292 -24.60 25.51 -18.56
N PRO A 293 -25.48 26.28 -17.93
CA PRO A 293 -25.32 26.70 -16.53
C PRO A 293 -25.22 25.55 -15.52
N SER A 294 -25.72 24.36 -15.89
CA SER A 294 -25.65 23.17 -15.03
C SER A 294 -24.29 22.47 -15.08
N PHE A 295 -23.43 22.86 -16.01
CA PHE A 295 -22.13 22.25 -16.25
C PHE A 295 -21.17 22.41 -15.06
N SER A 296 -20.68 21.28 -14.55
CA SER A 296 -19.65 21.23 -13.52
C SER A 296 -18.79 19.99 -13.67
N PRO A 297 -17.47 20.13 -13.91
CA PRO A 297 -16.53 19.02 -13.99
C PRO A 297 -16.57 18.11 -12.75
N ASN A 298 -16.69 18.71 -11.56
CA ASN A 298 -16.78 17.96 -10.30
C ASN A 298 -18.06 17.11 -10.22
N LYS A 299 -19.21 17.65 -10.65
CA LYS A 299 -20.47 16.87 -10.72
C LYS A 299 -20.40 15.74 -11.75
N MET A 300 -19.51 15.85 -12.74
CA MET A 300 -19.25 14.82 -13.74
C MET A 300 -18.19 13.79 -13.29
N GLY A 301 -17.66 13.92 -12.07
CA GLY A 301 -16.73 12.97 -11.47
C GLY A 301 -15.24 13.21 -11.79
N TYR A 302 -14.89 14.39 -12.29
CA TYR A 302 -13.50 14.83 -12.47
C TYR A 302 -13.01 15.51 -11.18
N LYS A 303 -11.73 15.32 -10.81
CA LYS A 303 -11.14 15.92 -9.60
C LYS A 303 -10.84 17.40 -9.78
N ASN A 304 -10.63 17.86 -11.01
CA ASN A 304 -10.38 19.25 -11.36
C ASN A 304 -10.69 19.50 -12.85
N ASP A 305 -10.76 20.78 -13.22
CA ASP A 305 -11.07 21.22 -14.58
C ASP A 305 -10.04 20.72 -15.63
N ALA A 306 -8.76 20.59 -15.24
CA ALA A 306 -7.71 20.08 -16.12
C ALA A 306 -7.92 18.59 -16.48
N GLU A 307 -8.38 17.77 -15.53
CA GLU A 307 -8.73 16.37 -15.78
C GLU A 307 -9.90 16.24 -16.75
N PHE A 308 -10.90 17.13 -16.64
CA PHE A 308 -11.97 17.23 -17.62
C PHE A 308 -11.45 17.61 -19.01
N VAL A 309 -10.62 18.65 -19.14
CA VAL A 309 -10.08 19.06 -20.45
C VAL A 309 -9.24 17.95 -21.08
N LEU A 310 -8.45 17.20 -20.30
CA LEU A 310 -7.70 16.03 -20.78
C LEU A 310 -8.63 14.90 -21.25
N SER A 311 -9.77 14.70 -20.59
CA SER A 311 -10.73 13.66 -20.95
C SER A 311 -11.36 13.85 -22.33
N LEU A 312 -11.38 15.08 -22.85
CA LEU A 312 -11.90 15.39 -24.19
C LEU A 312 -11.04 14.82 -25.32
N GLY A 313 -9.80 14.37 -25.04
CA GLY A 313 -8.93 13.68 -25.99
C GLY A 313 -8.25 14.59 -27.02
N ASP A 314 -8.86 15.73 -27.38
CA ASP A 314 -8.39 16.68 -28.39
C ASP A 314 -7.29 17.65 -27.89
N PHE A 315 -7.05 17.73 -26.57
CA PHE A 315 -6.23 18.77 -25.94
C PHE A 315 -5.05 18.24 -25.14
N MET A 316 -3.99 19.05 -25.05
CA MET A 316 -2.87 18.90 -24.12
C MET A 316 -2.96 19.98 -23.05
N VAL A 317 -2.73 19.63 -21.79
CA VAL A 317 -2.71 20.56 -20.66
C VAL A 317 -1.26 20.83 -20.24
N SER A 318 -0.94 22.07 -19.89
CA SER A 318 0.39 22.50 -19.43
C SER A 318 0.77 21.85 -18.09
N LYS A 319 2.08 21.82 -17.77
CA LYS A 319 2.59 21.24 -16.51
C LYS A 319 1.97 21.86 -15.25
N ASN A 320 1.68 23.16 -15.28
CA ASN A 320 1.01 23.88 -14.18
C ASN A 320 -0.52 23.71 -14.16
N ARG A 321 -1.12 22.97 -15.12
CA ARG A 321 -2.57 22.69 -15.21
C ARG A 321 -3.48 23.91 -15.35
N ILE A 322 -2.93 25.04 -15.79
CA ILE A 322 -3.67 26.29 -15.98
C ILE A 322 -4.05 26.50 -17.44
N PHE A 323 -3.19 26.04 -18.36
CA PHE A 323 -3.32 26.30 -19.79
C PHE A 323 -3.50 24.99 -20.57
N PHE A 324 -4.09 25.10 -21.75
CA PHE A 324 -4.24 23.98 -22.67
C PHE A 324 -4.08 24.42 -24.13
N LYS A 325 -3.74 23.46 -25.00
CA LYS A 325 -3.61 23.62 -26.44
C LYS A 325 -4.23 22.43 -27.16
N LEU A 326 -4.60 22.61 -28.42
CA LEU A 326 -4.92 21.47 -29.29
C LEU A 326 -3.70 20.56 -29.42
N LYS A 327 -3.92 19.24 -29.36
CA LYS A 327 -2.90 18.28 -29.79
C LYS A 327 -2.58 18.55 -31.27
N ARG A 328 -1.32 18.80 -31.59
CA ARG A 328 -0.85 18.71 -32.98
C ARG A 328 -1.04 17.25 -33.39
N ARG A 329 -1.75 17.03 -34.51
CA ARG A 329 -1.89 15.70 -35.11
C ARG A 329 -0.56 15.22 -35.65
#